data_AF-A0A923XSB3-F1
#
_entry.id   AF-A0A923XSB3-F1
#
_cell.length_a   1.000
_cell.length_b   1.000
_cell.length_c   1.000
_cell.angle_alpha   90.00
_cell.angle_beta   90.00
_cell.angle_gamma   90.00
#
_symmetry.space_group_name_H-M   'P 1'
#
loop_
_entity.id
_entity.type
_entity.pdbx_description
1 polymer ?
#
loop_
_entity_poly.entity_id
_entity_poly.type
_entity_poly.pdbx_seq_one_letter_code
_entity_poly.pdbx_strand_id
1 'polypeptide(L)'
;VGNTIRTGIRSMTEIKYDDGTLTRIGSRSNITINDRKILINKGYIWGKVNKDLTKGLKIFTSSAVVAIVGTEFFVEVNSDKSTTVTVLEGIIEVTGKKSKIFVVPGTYSRIYENGTISEPENFKTEEVFARYSDVTK
;
A
#
# COMPACT_ATOMS: atom_id res chain seq x y z
N VAL A 1 -9.75 -19.01 2.35
CA VAL A 1 -10.70 -18.18 1.58
C VAL A 1 -10.56 -16.76 2.10
N GLY A 2 -10.36 -15.76 1.23
CA GLY A 2 -10.24 -14.34 1.64
C GLY A 2 -11.56 -13.59 1.44
N ASN A 3 -11.74 -12.46 2.13
CA ASN A 3 -12.88 -11.57 1.97
C ASN A 3 -12.58 -10.51 0.92
N THR A 4 -13.46 -10.34 -0.06
CA THR A 4 -13.33 -9.29 -1.08
C THR A 4 -14.12 -8.05 -0.68
N ILE A 5 -13.45 -6.91 -0.70
CA ILE A 5 -13.99 -5.59 -0.41
C ILE A 5 -13.98 -4.76 -1.70
N ARG A 6 -15.11 -4.11 -1.97
CA ARG A 6 -15.25 -3.15 -3.07
C ARG A 6 -15.77 -1.84 -2.53
N THR A 7 -15.07 -0.74 -2.82
CA THR A 7 -15.51 0.61 -2.45
C THR A 7 -16.00 1.36 -3.68
N GLY A 8 -17.10 2.11 -3.51
CA GLY A 8 -17.68 2.94 -4.56
C GLY A 8 -16.96 4.27 -4.75
N ILE A 9 -17.61 5.18 -5.48
CA ILE A 9 -17.21 6.58 -5.56
C ILE A 9 -17.45 7.23 -4.19
N ARG A 10 -16.48 8.01 -3.67
CA ARG A 10 -16.57 8.68 -2.36
C ARG A 10 -16.91 7.73 -1.21
N SER A 11 -16.41 6.51 -1.27
CA SER A 11 -16.61 5.47 -0.26
C SER A 11 -15.25 5.01 0.22
N MET A 12 -15.11 4.80 1.52
CA MET A 12 -13.92 4.25 2.13
C MET A 12 -14.33 3.21 3.18
N THR A 13 -13.41 2.34 3.56
CA THR A 13 -13.57 1.47 4.73
C THR A 13 -12.28 1.38 5.53
N GLU A 14 -12.40 1.18 6.83
CA GLU A 14 -11.27 0.97 7.73
C GLU A 14 -11.31 -0.46 8.29
N ILE A 15 -10.13 -1.05 8.45
CA ILE A 15 -9.91 -2.33 9.09
C ILE A 15 -8.98 -2.11 10.27
N LYS A 16 -9.45 -2.51 11.44
CA LYS A 16 -8.68 -2.51 12.69
C LYS A 16 -8.28 -3.93 13.01
N TYR A 17 -6.99 -4.16 13.13
CA TYR A 17 -6.43 -5.45 13.52
C TYR A 17 -6.25 -5.50 15.05
N ASP A 18 -6.10 -6.70 15.60
CA ASP A 18 -5.96 -6.97 17.03
C ASP A 18 -4.72 -6.31 17.67
N ASP A 19 -3.68 -6.09 16.87
CA ASP A 19 -2.41 -5.49 17.26
C ASP A 19 -2.39 -3.96 17.13
N GLY A 20 -3.53 -3.35 16.80
CA GLY A 20 -3.62 -1.91 16.56
C GLY A 20 -3.12 -1.46 15.18
N THR A 21 -2.74 -2.38 14.28
CA THR A 21 -2.56 -2.05 12.87
C THR A 21 -3.87 -1.50 12.31
N LEU A 22 -3.78 -0.46 11.49
CA LEU A 22 -4.90 0.15 10.77
C LEU A 22 -4.66 0.04 9.27
N THR A 23 -5.70 -0.31 8.52
CA THR A 23 -5.71 -0.22 7.06
C THR A 23 -6.98 0.47 6.60
N ARG A 24 -6.84 1.57 5.87
CA ARG A 24 -7.96 2.27 5.23
C ARG A 24 -7.91 2.01 3.74
N ILE A 25 -9.02 1.58 3.18
CA ILE A 25 -9.19 1.31 1.76
C ILE A 25 -9.92 2.51 1.16
N GLY A 26 -9.28 3.16 0.20
CA GLY A 26 -9.81 4.34 -0.47
C GLY A 26 -10.88 4.01 -1.51
N SER A 27 -11.42 5.06 -2.11
CA SER A 27 -12.47 4.95 -3.12
C SER A 27 -12.05 4.19 -4.38
N ARG A 28 -13.06 3.61 -5.07
CA ARG A 28 -12.89 2.84 -6.32
C ARG A 28 -11.91 1.67 -6.22
N SER A 29 -11.88 1.01 -5.07
CA SER A 29 -10.96 -0.09 -4.78
C SER A 29 -11.61 -1.46 -4.95
N ASN A 30 -10.81 -2.45 -5.34
CA ASN A 30 -11.15 -3.86 -5.37
C ASN A 30 -10.00 -4.65 -4.74
N ILE A 31 -10.22 -5.07 -3.50
CA ILE A 31 -9.18 -5.64 -2.64
C ILE A 31 -9.68 -6.93 -2.01
N THR A 32 -8.84 -7.96 -1.97
CA THR A 32 -9.11 -9.19 -1.23
C THR A 32 -8.19 -9.27 -0.03
N ILE A 33 -8.74 -9.56 1.14
CA ILE A 33 -8.00 -9.64 2.39
C ILE A 33 -8.13 -11.04 2.96
N ASN A 34 -6.99 -11.60 3.33
CA ASN A 34 -6.90 -12.87 4.01
C ASN A 34 -5.89 -12.73 5.14
N ASP A 35 -6.38 -12.45 6.35
CA ASP A 35 -5.53 -12.13 7.50
C ASP A 35 -4.56 -10.97 7.17
N ARG A 36 -3.25 -11.10 7.40
CA ARG A 36 -2.24 -10.08 7.08
C ARG A 36 -1.72 -10.14 5.63
N LYS A 37 -2.51 -10.71 4.71
CA LYS A 37 -2.23 -10.73 3.27
C LYS A 37 -3.33 -9.97 2.53
N ILE A 38 -2.94 -8.91 1.84
CA ILE A 38 -3.85 -8.05 1.07
C ILE A 38 -3.50 -8.19 -0.41
N LEU A 39 -4.47 -8.54 -1.24
CA LEU A 39 -4.35 -8.51 -2.71
C LEU A 39 -5.09 -7.28 -3.23
N ILE A 40 -4.37 -6.35 -3.88
CA ILE A 40 -4.96 -5.16 -4.49
C ILE A 40 -5.01 -5.37 -6.01
N ASN A 41 -6.22 -5.44 -6.55
CA ASN A 41 -6.41 -5.49 -8.01
C ASN A 41 -6.48 -4.08 -8.61
N LYS A 42 -7.06 -3.13 -7.86
CA LYS A 42 -7.23 -1.72 -8.24
C LYS A 42 -7.53 -0.88 -7.00
N GLY A 43 -7.11 0.38 -7.02
CA GLY A 43 -7.40 1.37 -5.98
C GLY A 43 -6.22 1.54 -5.06
N TYR A 44 -6.44 2.07 -3.86
CA TYR A 44 -5.36 2.40 -2.93
C TYR A 44 -5.73 2.13 -1.49
N ILE A 45 -4.69 1.95 -0.70
CA ILE A 45 -4.79 1.85 0.74
C ILE A 45 -3.83 2.83 1.41
N TRP A 46 -4.26 3.32 2.57
CA TRP A 46 -3.36 3.83 3.60
C TRP A 46 -3.23 2.77 4.68
N GLY A 47 -2.03 2.59 5.22
CA GLY A 47 -1.79 1.66 6.31
C GLY A 47 -0.87 2.23 7.37
N LYS A 48 -1.16 1.92 8.62
CA LYS A 48 -0.29 2.17 9.79
C LYS A 48 -0.11 0.85 10.53
N VAL A 49 1.04 0.23 10.34
CA VAL A 49 1.34 -1.13 10.81
C VAL A 49 2.13 -1.07 12.11
N ASN A 50 1.77 -1.91 13.07
CA ASN A 50 2.49 -2.00 14.35
C ASN A 50 3.97 -2.40 14.14
N LYS A 51 4.86 -1.94 15.01
CA LYS A 51 6.31 -2.22 14.99
C LYS A 51 6.67 -3.63 15.44
N ASP A 52 5.71 -4.44 15.89
CA ASP A 52 5.90 -5.86 16.19
C ASP A 52 6.34 -6.64 14.94
N LEU A 53 7.59 -7.11 14.95
CA LEU A 53 8.21 -7.84 13.83
C LEU A 53 7.53 -9.18 13.52
N THR A 54 6.74 -9.73 14.45
CA THR A 54 6.00 -10.97 14.24
C THR A 54 4.68 -10.77 13.50
N LYS A 55 4.22 -9.51 13.37
CA LYS A 55 2.90 -9.13 12.86
C LYS A 55 2.95 -8.26 11.60
N GLY A 56 3.91 -8.54 10.70
CA GLY A 56 4.04 -7.83 9.43
C GLY A 56 2.85 -8.00 8.49
N LEU A 57 2.62 -7.00 7.63
CA LEU A 57 1.61 -7.00 6.57
C LEU A 57 2.28 -7.29 5.22
N LYS A 58 1.63 -8.10 4.37
CA LYS A 58 2.07 -8.32 2.98
C LYS A 58 1.00 -7.88 2.01
N ILE A 59 1.37 -7.03 1.06
CA ILE A 59 0.50 -6.60 -0.03
C ILE A 59 1.00 -7.24 -1.32
N PHE A 60 0.07 -7.82 -2.05
CA PHE A 60 0.27 -8.43 -3.35
C PHE A 60 -0.44 -7.57 -4.37
N THR A 61 0.26 -7.24 -5.45
CA THR A 61 -0.31 -6.62 -6.64
C THR A 61 0.08 -7.45 -7.87
N SER A 62 -0.41 -7.08 -9.04
CA SER A 62 0.03 -7.73 -10.29
C SER A 62 1.50 -7.49 -10.62
N SER A 63 2.11 -6.42 -10.09
CA SER A 63 3.48 -6.02 -10.43
C SER A 63 4.49 -6.23 -9.31
N ALA A 64 4.06 -6.36 -8.04
CA ALA A 64 4.97 -6.45 -6.91
C ALA A 64 4.40 -7.22 -5.70
N VAL A 65 5.32 -7.61 -4.82
CA VAL A 65 5.03 -7.97 -3.43
C VAL A 65 5.66 -6.90 -2.53
N VAL A 66 4.86 -6.35 -1.62
CA VAL A 66 5.27 -5.31 -0.68
C VAL A 66 5.22 -5.89 0.73
N ALA A 67 6.36 -5.97 1.40
CA ALA A 67 6.49 -6.50 2.76
C ALA A 67 6.71 -5.37 3.76
N ILE A 68 5.87 -5.35 4.80
CA ILE A 68 5.66 -4.16 5.63
C ILE A 68 5.68 -4.53 7.10
N VAL A 69 6.47 -3.79 7.88
CA VAL A 69 6.54 -3.93 9.34
C VAL A 69 6.79 -2.55 9.95
N GLY A 70 5.98 -2.14 10.93
CA GLY A 70 6.24 -0.90 11.68
C GLY A 70 6.25 0.38 10.86
N THR A 71 5.47 0.45 9.78
CA THR A 71 5.48 1.58 8.84
C THR A 71 4.15 2.30 8.75
N GLU A 72 4.20 3.54 8.29
CA GLU A 72 3.04 4.27 7.80
C GLU A 72 3.23 4.57 6.31
N PHE A 73 2.24 4.26 5.48
CA PHE A 73 2.42 4.19 4.04
C PHE A 73 1.13 4.32 3.23
N PHE A 74 1.30 4.50 1.92
CA PHE A 74 0.28 4.27 0.92
C PHE A 74 0.74 3.23 -0.11
N VAL A 75 -0.19 2.41 -0.58
CA VAL A 75 -0.02 1.60 -1.79
C VAL A 75 -1.19 1.84 -2.72
N GLU A 76 -0.90 2.20 -3.97
CA GLU A 76 -1.89 2.40 -5.01
C GLU A 76 -1.62 1.49 -6.21
N VAL A 77 -2.66 0.85 -6.73
CA VAL A 77 -2.64 0.14 -8.01
C VAL A 77 -3.46 0.93 -9.02
N ASN A 78 -2.74 1.50 -9.99
CA ASN A 78 -3.28 2.32 -11.07
C ASN A 78 -3.99 1.45 -12.13
N SER A 79 -4.72 2.10 -13.04
CA SER A 79 -5.43 1.39 -14.12
C SER A 79 -4.50 0.74 -15.15
N ASP A 80 -3.26 1.23 -15.27
CA ASP A 80 -2.18 0.61 -16.06
C ASP A 80 -1.48 -0.55 -15.31
N LYS A 81 -2.06 -0.99 -14.18
CA LYS A 81 -1.55 -2.03 -13.28
C LYS A 81 -0.16 -1.74 -12.70
N SER A 82 0.32 -0.51 -12.80
CA SER A 82 1.48 -0.08 -12.05
C SER A 82 1.11 0.12 -10.59
N THR A 83 2.04 -0.24 -9.70
CA THR A 83 1.91 -0.06 -8.27
C THR A 83 2.76 1.13 -7.85
N THR A 84 2.21 2.05 -7.06
CA THR A 84 2.98 3.10 -6.40
C THR A 84 3.02 2.79 -4.91
N VAL A 85 4.22 2.79 -4.33
CA VAL A 85 4.44 2.61 -2.89
C VAL A 85 5.03 3.91 -2.35
N THR A 86 4.36 4.53 -1.39
CA THR A 86 4.76 5.79 -0.75
C THR A 86 4.96 5.56 0.74
N VAL A 87 6.10 5.95 1.30
CA VAL A 87 6.44 5.69 2.71
C VAL A 87 6.48 7.00 3.50
N LEU A 88 5.67 7.08 4.56
CA LEU A 88 5.64 8.21 5.49
C LEU A 88 6.56 7.96 6.70
N GLU A 89 6.54 6.75 7.26
CA GLU A 89 7.38 6.32 8.39
C GLU A 89 7.83 4.87 8.17
N GLY A 90 9.02 4.52 8.67
CA GLY A 90 9.56 3.15 8.62
C GLY A 90 10.20 2.80 7.28
N ILE A 91 10.40 1.51 7.01
CA ILE A 91 11.05 1.04 5.78
C ILE A 91 10.20 -0.08 5.18
N ILE A 92 9.92 0.01 3.89
CA ILE A 92 9.17 -1.01 3.16
C ILE A 92 10.09 -1.72 2.18
N GLU A 93 10.01 -3.04 2.18
CA GLU A 93 10.63 -3.86 1.16
C GLU A 93 9.67 -4.07 0.00
N VAL A 94 10.10 -3.72 -1.21
CA VAL A 94 9.35 -3.92 -2.45
C VAL A 94 10.09 -4.91 -3.32
N THR A 95 9.43 -6.02 -3.64
CA THR A 95 9.93 -7.05 -4.55
C THR A 95 9.13 -7.02 -5.85
N GLY A 96 9.79 -6.61 -6.94
CA GLY A 96 9.26 -6.68 -8.30
C GLY A 96 9.57 -8.04 -8.93
N LYS A 97 9.46 -8.14 -10.26
CA LYS A 97 9.76 -9.39 -10.98
C LYS A 97 11.26 -9.66 -11.11
N LYS A 98 12.08 -8.60 -11.21
CA LYS A 98 13.52 -8.69 -11.53
C LYS A 98 14.43 -8.24 -10.40
N SER A 99 13.93 -7.37 -9.53
CA SER A 99 14.72 -6.72 -8.49
C SER A 99 13.87 -6.51 -7.24
N LYS A 100 14.57 -6.15 -6.17
CA LYS A 100 14.00 -5.74 -4.91
C LYS A 100 14.69 -4.46 -4.46
N ILE A 101 13.93 -3.55 -3.87
CA ILE A 101 14.42 -2.32 -3.27
C ILE A 101 13.84 -2.12 -1.88
N PHE A 102 14.42 -1.18 -1.14
CA PHE A 102 13.81 -0.63 0.06
C PHE A 102 13.33 0.80 -0.22
N VAL A 103 12.08 1.09 0.12
CA VAL A 103 11.52 2.45 0.05
C VAL A 103 11.52 3.00 1.47
N VAL A 104 12.04 4.22 1.63
CA VAL A 104 12.32 4.86 2.92
C VAL A 104 11.43 6.09 3.13
N PRO A 105 11.32 6.65 4.36
CA PRO A 105 10.43 7.76 4.64
C PRO A 105 10.72 8.97 3.75
N GLY A 106 9.65 9.63 3.29
CA GLY A 106 9.75 10.79 2.41
C GLY A 106 9.96 10.44 0.93
N THR A 107 10.00 9.15 0.60
CA THR A 107 10.16 8.68 -0.78
C THR A 107 9.00 7.81 -1.26
N TYR A 108 8.84 7.75 -2.58
CA TYR A 108 7.97 6.80 -3.24
C TYR A 108 8.71 6.09 -4.37
N SER A 109 8.25 4.90 -4.74
CA SER A 109 8.71 4.21 -5.94
C SER A 109 7.53 3.64 -6.71
N ARG A 110 7.67 3.59 -8.03
CA ARG A 110 6.69 3.00 -8.95
C ARG A 110 7.20 1.68 -9.49
N ILE A 111 6.33 0.68 -9.44
CA ILE A 111 6.55 -0.65 -10.02
C ILE A 111 5.64 -0.80 -11.22
N TYR A 112 6.21 -0.75 -12.42
CA TYR A 112 5.50 -0.89 -13.68
C TYR A 112 4.94 -2.31 -13.87
N GLU A 113 3.96 -2.52 -14.76
CA GLU A 113 3.32 -3.83 -14.99
C GLU A 113 4.33 -4.95 -15.33
N ASN A 114 5.41 -4.60 -16.01
CA ASN A 114 6.50 -5.51 -16.35
C ASN A 114 7.38 -5.91 -15.13
N GLY A 115 7.10 -5.36 -13.95
CA GLY A 115 7.82 -5.61 -12.70
C GLY A 115 9.14 -4.87 -12.56
N THR A 116 9.46 -3.94 -13.46
CA THR A 116 10.56 -2.98 -13.30
C THR A 116 10.19 -1.98 -12.20
N ILE A 117 11.15 -1.68 -11.34
CA ILE A 117 10.99 -0.75 -10.23
C ILE A 117 11.77 0.54 -10.56
N SER A 118 11.14 1.70 -10.36
CA SER A 118 11.83 3.00 -10.44
C SER A 118 12.72 3.22 -9.21
N GLU A 119 13.77 4.01 -9.36
CA GLU A 119 14.50 4.51 -8.18
C GLU A 119 13.54 5.26 -7.25
N PRO A 120 13.76 5.21 -5.91
CA PRO A 120 12.99 6.02 -4.98
C PRO A 120 13.14 7.52 -5.23
N GLU A 121 12.02 8.22 -5.31
CA GLU A 121 11.96 9.67 -5.52
C GLU A 121 11.34 10.36 -4.32
N ASN A 122 11.80 11.57 -4.00
CA ASN A 122 11.19 12.38 -2.96
C ASN A 122 9.80 12.88 -3.38
N PHE A 123 8.87 12.94 -2.43
CA PHE A 123 7.56 13.57 -2.64
C PHE A 123 7.38 14.78 -1.71
N LYS A 124 6.42 15.64 -2.04
CA LYS A 124 5.92 16.66 -1.09
C LYS A 124 4.75 16.10 -0.31
N THR A 125 4.83 16.21 1.01
CA THR A 125 3.87 15.62 1.93
C THR A 125 2.45 16.13 1.66
N GLU A 126 2.28 17.43 1.39
CA GLU A 126 0.97 18.04 1.14
C GLU A 126 0.30 17.46 -0.11
N GLU A 127 1.09 17.15 -1.15
CA GLU A 127 0.59 16.58 -2.40
C GLU A 127 0.09 15.14 -2.18
N VAL A 128 0.80 14.35 -1.36
CA VAL A 128 0.40 12.98 -1.00
C VAL A 128 -0.90 12.99 -0.19
N PHE A 129 -1.00 13.84 0.83
CA PHE A 129 -2.21 13.94 1.65
C PHE A 129 -3.41 14.51 0.86
N ALA A 130 -3.17 15.43 -0.08
CA ALA A 130 -4.23 15.90 -0.98
C ALA A 130 -4.75 14.78 -1.89
N ARG A 131 -3.84 13.97 -2.46
CA ARG A 131 -4.17 12.83 -3.33
C ARG A 131 -5.02 11.78 -2.63
N TYR A 132 -4.68 11.44 -1.39
CA TYR A 132 -5.33 10.38 -0.61
C TYR A 132 -6.29 10.92 0.47
N SER A 133 -6.86 12.10 0.23
CA SER A 133 -7.62 12.84 1.24
C SER A 133 -8.90 12.15 1.76
N ASP A 134 -9.38 11.08 1.13
CA ASP A 134 -10.52 10.28 1.60
C ASP A 134 -10.13 9.25 2.68
N VAL A 135 -8.85 8.86 2.76
CA VAL A 135 -8.33 7.92 3.76
C VAL A 135 -7.46 8.58 4.82
N THR A 136 -7.09 9.85 4.67
CA THR A 136 -6.23 10.56 5.63
C THR A 136 -6.95 11.57 6.52
N LYS A 137 -8.28 11.67 6.40
CA LYS A 137 -9.13 12.50 7.26
C LYS A 137 -9.55 11.77 8.53
#